data_AF-A0A6L5XKJ3-F1
#
_entry.id   AF-A0A6L5XKJ3-F1
#
_cell.length_a   1.000
_cell.length_b   1.000
_cell.length_c   1.000
_cell.angle_alpha   90.00
_cell.angle_beta   90.00
_cell.angle_gamma   90.00
#
_symmetry.space_group_name_H-M   'P 1'
#
loop_
_entity.id
_entity.type
_entity.pdbx_description
1 polymer ?
#
loop_
_entity_poly.entity_id
_entity_poly.type
_entity_poly.pdbx_seq_one_letter_code
_entity_poly.pdbx_strand_id
1 'polypeptide(L)' 'MPTIMPKSELVRRAFAYLQEERKHDPGKSLPSLLDEAGMRFNLTPVDAEALERLLRSEQKLN' A
#
# COMPACT_ATOMS: atom_id res chain seq x y z
N MET A 1 8.47 -20.94 -7.70
CA MET A 1 8.33 -19.87 -8.72
C MET A 1 7.53 -18.76 -8.08
N PRO A 2 8.11 -17.58 -7.76
CA PRO A 2 7.32 -16.50 -7.23
C PRO A 2 6.46 -15.97 -8.39
N THR A 3 5.15 -16.13 -8.28
CA THR A 3 4.18 -15.43 -9.10
C THR A 3 4.40 -13.95 -8.85
N ILE A 4 5.25 -13.31 -9.66
CA ILE A 4 5.31 -11.86 -9.79
C ILE A 4 3.96 -11.52 -10.44
N MET A 5 2.92 -11.46 -9.61
CA MET A 5 1.68 -10.79 -9.97
C MET A 5 2.14 -9.43 -10.49
N PRO A 6 1.71 -9.00 -11.70
CA PRO A 6 1.93 -7.64 -12.13
C PRO A 6 1.08 -6.78 -11.21
N LYS A 7 1.58 -6.52 -10.00
CA LYS A 7 1.02 -5.50 -9.12
C LYS A 7 1.10 -4.24 -9.95
N SER A 8 -0.07 -3.74 -10.34
CA SER A 8 -0.22 -2.56 -11.18
C SER A 8 0.78 -1.52 -10.74
N GLU A 9 1.38 -0.79 -11.68
CA GLU A 9 2.35 0.25 -11.34
C GLU A 9 1.80 1.23 -10.28
N LEU A 10 0.48 1.44 -10.31
CA LEU A 10 -0.29 2.17 -9.30
C LEU A 10 -0.09 1.63 -7.88
N VAL A 11 -0.20 0.32 -7.65
CA VAL A 11 0.01 -0.31 -6.33
C VAL A 11 1.44 -0.09 -5.84
N ARG A 12 2.44 -0.18 -6.73
CA ARG A 12 3.83 0.07 -6.35
C ARG A 12 4.07 1.52 -5.99
N ARG A 13 3.55 2.46 -6.78
CA ARG A 13 3.67 3.90 -6.51
C ARG A 13 2.94 4.29 -5.23
N ALA A 14 1.74 3.76 -5.02
CA ALA A 14 0.98 3.91 -3.78
C ALA A 14 1.76 3.36 -2.58
N PHE A 15 2.30 2.14 -2.69
CA PHE A 15 3.08 1.54 -1.61
C PHE A 15 4.32 2.36 -1.27
N ALA A 16 5.07 2.85 -2.28
CA ALA A 16 6.22 3.72 -2.05
C ALA A 16 5.82 5.01 -1.32
N TYR A 17 4.75 5.67 -1.78
CA TYR A 17 4.22 6.87 -1.13
C TYR A 17 3.83 6.59 0.34
N LEU A 18 3.17 5.47 0.60
CA LEU A 18 2.76 5.09 1.96
C LEU A 18 3.95 4.73 2.86
N GLN A 19 5.01 4.15 2.32
CA GLN A 19 6.26 3.90 3.05
C GLN A 19 6.95 5.21 3.44
N GLU A 20 6.91 6.23 2.59
CA GLU A 20 7.43 7.56 2.89
C GLU A 20 6.58 8.27 3.96
N GLU A 21 5.25 8.28 3.79
CA GLU A 21 4.30 8.79 4.80
C GLU A 21 4.49 8.08 6.15
N ARG A 22 4.70 6.76 6.16
CA ARG A 22 4.98 5.97 7.37
C ARG A 22 6.27 6.37 8.07
N LYS A 23 7.32 6.68 7.31
CA LYS A 23 8.59 7.14 7.88
C LYS A 23 8.45 8.51 8.52
N HIS A 24 7.60 9.35 7.96
CA HIS A 24 7.31 10.67 8.48
C HIS A 24 6.36 10.61 9.69
N ASP A 25 5.33 9.77 9.62
CA ASP A 25 4.25 9.62 10.60
C ASP A 25 3.95 8.13 10.88
N PRO A 26 4.74 7.47 11.74
CA PRO A 26 4.56 6.05 12.04
C PRO A 26 3.26 5.74 12.80
N GLY A 27 2.62 6.75 13.40
CA GLY A 27 1.33 6.63 14.08
C GLY A 27 0.11 6.63 13.15
N LYS A 28 0.30 6.86 11.85
CA LYS A 28 -0.80 6.96 10.89
C LYS A 28 -1.41 5.59 10.65
N SER A 29 -2.74 5.50 10.79
CA SER A 29 -3.46 4.23 10.70
C SER A 29 -3.47 3.69 9.26
N LEU A 30 -3.25 2.38 9.14
CA LEU A 30 -3.25 1.63 7.89
C LEU A 30 -4.49 1.91 7.00
N PRO A 31 -5.74 1.95 7.53
CA PRO A 31 -6.92 2.31 6.74
C PRO A 31 -6.88 3.75 6.20
N SER A 32 -6.35 4.73 6.93
CA SER A 32 -6.24 6.12 6.45
C SER A 32 -5.24 6.22 5.29
N LEU A 33 -4.10 5.55 5.44
CA LEU A 33 -3.08 5.44 4.38
C LEU A 33 -3.64 4.79 3.11
N LEU A 34 -4.42 3.71 3.26
CA LEU A 34 -5.07 3.04 2.13
C LEU A 34 -6.09 3.92 1.43
N ASP A 35 -6.91 4.66 2.19
CA ASP A 35 -7.91 5.59 1.66
C ASP A 35 -7.26 6.74 0.87
N GLU A 36 -6.22 7.36 1.43
CA GLU A 36 -5.42 8.40 0.77
C GLU A 36 -4.78 7.88 -0.52
N ALA A 37 -4.17 6.70 -0.47
CA ALA A 37 -3.58 6.07 -1.65
C ALA A 37 -4.63 5.67 -2.70
N GLY A 38 -5.79 5.18 -2.26
CA GLY A 38 -6.91 4.81 -3.12
C GLY A 38 -7.40 6.00 -3.94
N MET A 39 -7.63 7.14 -3.26
CA MET A 39 -8.04 8.38 -3.91
C MET A 39 -6.93 8.96 -4.80
N ARG A 40 -5.68 8.95 -4.34
CA ARG A 40 -4.56 9.59 -5.05
C ARG A 40 -4.14 8.84 -6.31
N PHE A 41 -4.16 7.51 -6.26
CA PHE A 41 -3.72 6.65 -7.36
C PHE A 41 -4.87 6.04 -8.15
N ASN A 42 -6.12 6.38 -7.84
CA ASN A 42 -7.33 5.79 -8.44
C ASN A 42 -7.26 4.25 -8.41
N LEU A 43 -6.96 3.69 -7.23
CA LEU A 43 -6.81 2.25 -7.08
C LEU A 43 -8.17 1.57 -7.27
N THR A 44 -8.19 0.49 -8.05
CA THR A 44 -9.35 -0.39 -8.11
C THR A 44 -9.49 -1.17 -6.80
N PRO A 45 -10.66 -1.77 -6.52
CA PRO A 45 -10.84 -2.60 -5.32
C PRO A 45 -9.77 -3.70 -5.21
N VAL A 46 -9.39 -4.30 -6.34
CA VAL A 46 -8.34 -5.32 -6.43
C VAL A 46 -6.96 -4.76 -6.07
N ASP A 47 -6.64 -3.56 -6.55
CA ASP A 47 -5.38 -2.89 -6.24
C ASP A 47 -5.31 -2.48 -4.76
N ALA A 48 -6.42 -1.99 -4.19
CA ALA A 48 -6.53 -1.63 -2.79
C ALA A 48 -6.32 -2.84 -1.87
N GLU A 49 -6.93 -3.99 -2.18
CA GLU A 49 -6.72 -5.26 -1.45
C GLU A 49 -5.26 -5.75 -1.54
N ALA A 50 -4.64 -5.63 -2.71
CA ALA A 50 -3.25 -6.00 -2.92
C ALA A 50 -2.29 -5.09 -2.13
N LEU A 51 -2.59 -3.79 -2.08
CA LEU A 51 -1.86 -2.79 -1.31
C LEU A 51 -2.00 -3.01 0.20
N GLU A 52 -3.22 -3.29 0.68
CA GLU A 52 -3.45 -3.60 2.09
C GLU A 52 -2.65 -4.82 2.52
N ARG A 53 -2.71 -5.91 1.75
CA ARG A 53 -1.97 -7.13 2.04
C ARG A 53 -0.46 -6.88 2.15
N LEU A 54 0.09 -6.06 1.26
CA LEU A 54 1.50 -5.65 1.31
C LEU A 54 1.83 -4.91 2.61
N LEU A 55 1.09 -3.85 2.92
CA LEU A 55 1.31 -3.04 4.12
C LEU A 55 1.15 -3.84 5.41
N ARG A 56 0.18 -4.75 5.46
CA ARG A 56 -0.06 -5.62 6.60
C ARG A 56 1.03 -6.67 6.77
N SER A 57 1.59 -7.20 5.67
CA SER A 57 2.74 -8.10 5.70
C SER A 57 4.00 -7.41 6.23
N GLU A 58 4.27 -6.17 5.82
CA GLU A 58 5.41 -5.39 6.35
C GLU A 58 5.25 -5.11 7.86
N GLN A 59 4.05 -4.72 8.31
CA GLN A 59 3.80 -4.41 9.72
C GLN A 59 3.99 -5.58 10.69
N LYS A 60 3.85 -6.82 10.21
CA LYS A 60 4.11 -8.00 11.05
C LYS A 60 5.59 -8.32 11.20
N LEU A 61 6.46 -7.68 10.44
CA LEU A 61 7.91 -7.95 10.41
C LEU A 61 8.72 -6.93 11.23
N ASN A 62 8.08 -5.92 11.80
CA ASN A 62 8.67 -4.88 12.66
C ASN A 62 8.19 -5.01 14.10
#